data_AF-T1GME7-F1
#
_entry.id   AF-T1GME7-F1
#
_cell.length_a   1.000
_cell.length_b   1.000
_cell.length_c   1.000
_cell.angle_alpha   90.00
_cell.angle_beta   90.00
_cell.angle_gamma   90.00
#
_symmetry.space_group_name_H-M   'P 1'
#
loop_
_entity.id
_entity.type
_entity.pdbx_description
1 polymer ?
#
loop_
_entity_poly.entity_id
_entity_poly.type
_entity_poly.pdbx_seq_one_letter_code
_entity_poly.pdbx_strand_id
1 'polypeptide(L)' 'MDQGKCTPDGRELKKNLPDALQTECSKCSDKQKEGTEQVLKYVIKNKPKEWEALQAKYDPEHIYFKKYEAEGKAKGIIA' A
#
# COMPACT_ATOMS: atom_id res chain seq x y z
N MET A 1 -5.47 7.69 -6.44
CA MET A 1 -6.38 8.04 -7.54
C MET A 1 -7.54 8.88 -7.02
N ASP A 2 -7.93 9.91 -7.78
CA ASP A 2 -8.94 10.95 -7.45
C ASP A 2 -10.16 10.84 -8.36
N GLN A 3 -10.55 9.60 -8.71
CA GLN A 3 -11.48 9.30 -9.80
C GLN A 3 -12.91 8.99 -9.32
N GLY A 4 -13.26 9.32 -8.07
CA GLY A 4 -14.59 9.04 -7.53
C GLY A 4 -14.71 9.29 -6.03
N LYS A 5 -15.89 9.01 -5.48
CA LYS A 5 -16.15 9.12 -4.04
C LYS A 5 -15.40 8.02 -3.28
N CYS A 6 -14.60 8.42 -2.29
CA CYS A 6 -14.00 7.50 -1.33
C CYS A 6 -14.92 7.31 -0.11
N THR A 7 -14.96 6.10 0.44
CA THR A 7 -15.52 5.84 1.78
C THR A 7 -14.77 6.66 2.84
N PRO A 8 -15.32 6.86 4.05
CA PRO A 8 -14.59 7.50 5.15
C PRO A 8 -13.21 6.87 5.38
N ASP A 9 -13.15 5.54 5.52
CA ASP A 9 -11.90 4.79 5.71
C ASP A 9 -10.95 4.95 4.52
N GLY A 10 -11.49 4.93 3.29
CA GLY A 10 -10.69 5.13 2.08
C GLY A 10 -10.08 6.53 2.00
N ARG A 11 -10.76 7.56 2.53
CA ARG A 11 -10.22 8.93 2.63
C ARG A 11 -9.12 9.01 3.67
N GLU A 12 -9.33 8.38 4.83
CA GLU A 12 -8.34 8.36 5.90
C GLU A 12 -7.07 7.62 5.47
N LEU A 13 -7.22 6.42 4.89
CA LEU A 13 -6.10 5.66 4.32
C LEU A 13 -5.33 6.50 3.31
N LYS A 14 -6.04 7.13 2.36
CA LYS A 14 -5.41 7.99 1.34
C LYS A 14 -4.64 9.16 1.93
N LYS A 15 -5.15 9.77 3.01
CA LYS A 15 -4.48 10.89 3.70
C LYS A 15 -3.21 10.44 4.41
N ASN A 16 -3.24 9.26 5.04
CA ASN A 16 -2.14 8.77 5.87
C ASN A 16 -1.10 7.96 5.09
N LEU A 17 -1.43 7.48 3.89
CA LEU A 17 -0.55 6.63 3.09
C LEU A 17 0.85 7.22 2.83
N PRO A 18 1.02 8.52 2.50
CA PRO A 18 2.35 9.08 2.28
C PRO A 18 3.24 9.05 3.54
N ASP A 19 2.66 9.39 4.71
CA ASP A 19 3.36 9.34 6.01
C ASP A 19 3.70 7.90 6.38
N ALA A 20 2.79 6.96 6.13
CA ALA A 20 3.01 5.54 6.38
C ALA A 20 4.14 4.96 5.53
N LEU A 21 4.25 5.35 4.26
CA LEU A 21 5.36 4.92 3.39
C LEU A 21 6.71 5.49 3.86
N GLN A 22 6.74 6.76 4.26
CA GLN A 22 7.96 7.43 4.73
C GLN A 22 8.45 6.92 6.09
N THR A 23 7.52 6.64 7.00
CA THR A 23 7.81 6.33 8.41
C THR A 23 7.62 4.85 8.76
N GLU A 24 7.52 3.98 7.76
CA GLU A 24 7.27 2.55 7.94
C GLU A 24 6.02 2.24 8.77
N CYS A 25 4.96 3.04 8.59
CA CYS A 25 3.72 2.91 9.33
C CYS A 25 3.95 2.98 10.86
N SER A 26 4.89 3.80 11.34
CA SER A 26 5.23 3.95 12.77
C SER A 26 4.04 4.25 13.68
N LYS A 27 2.99 4.89 13.13
CA LYS A 27 1.75 5.24 13.84
C LYS A 27 0.61 4.22 13.66
N CYS A 28 0.85 3.16 12.89
CA CYS A 28 -0.16 2.15 12.59
C CYS A 28 -0.20 1.10 13.70
N SER A 29 -1.40 0.78 14.16
CA SER A 29 -1.62 -0.38 15.04
C SER A 29 -1.29 -1.69 14.32
N ASP A 30 -0.99 -2.75 15.08
CA ASP A 30 -0.67 -4.06 14.52
C ASP A 30 -1.80 -4.59 13.63
N LYS A 31 -3.06 -4.37 14.04
CA LYS A 31 -4.24 -4.72 13.24
C LYS A 31 -4.30 -3.97 11.90
N GLN A 32 -3.86 -2.70 11.86
CA GLN A 32 -3.77 -1.95 10.60
C GLN A 32 -2.64 -2.46 9.72
N LYS A 33 -1.51 -2.90 10.29
CA LYS A 33 -0.41 -3.50 9.54
C LYS A 33 -0.83 -4.83 8.91
N GLU A 34 -1.43 -5.73 9.69
CA GLU A 34 -1.97 -7.00 9.18
C GLU A 34 -3.04 -6.79 8.10
N GLY A 35 -3.97 -5.86 8.32
CA GLY A 35 -4.99 -5.52 7.34
C GLY A 35 -4.38 -4.96 6.05
N THR A 36 -3.33 -4.16 6.17
CA THR A 36 -2.60 -3.60 5.01
C THR A 36 -1.95 -4.71 4.20
N GLU A 37 -1.32 -5.70 4.84
CA GLU A 37 -0.73 -6.86 4.15
C GLU A 37 -1.76 -7.63 3.34
N GLN A 38 -2.95 -7.88 3.91
CA GLN A 38 -4.03 -8.56 3.20
C GLN A 38 -4.53 -7.77 1.99
N VAL A 39 -4.73 -6.46 2.16
CA VAL A 39 -5.16 -5.57 1.08
C VAL A 39 -4.11 -5.52 -0.01
N LEU A 40 -2.83 -5.37 0.33
CA LEU A 40 -1.73 -5.36 -0.63
C LEU A 40 -1.68 -6.66 -1.43
N LYS A 41 -1.75 -7.81 -0.77
CA LYS A 41 -1.78 -9.12 -1.43
C LYS A 41 -2.94 -9.24 -2.40
N TYR A 42 -4.12 -8.78 -2.01
CA TYR A 42 -5.29 -8.80 -2.89
C TYR A 42 -5.12 -7.86 -4.09
N VAL A 43 -4.68 -6.62 -3.86
CA VAL A 43 -4.55 -5.59 -4.90
C VAL A 43 -3.46 -5.98 -5.91
N ILE A 44 -2.28 -6.40 -5.46
CA ILE A 44 -1.18 -6.82 -6.34
C ILE A 44 -1.62 -8.00 -7.22
N LYS A 45 -2.31 -8.99 -6.64
CA LYS A 45 -2.72 -10.20 -7.36
C LYS A 45 -3.92 -9.98 -8.30
N ASN A 46 -4.95 -9.26 -7.84
CA ASN A 46 -6.24 -9.21 -8.54
C ASN A 46 -6.47 -7.89 -9.28
N LYS A 47 -5.70 -6.85 -8.96
CA LYS A 47 -5.86 -5.49 -9.47
C LYS A 47 -4.51 -4.86 -9.89
N PRO A 48 -3.77 -5.51 -10.81
CA PRO A 48 -2.42 -5.07 -11.18
C PRO A 48 -2.39 -3.66 -11.79
N LYS A 49 -3.41 -3.28 -12.56
CA LYS A 49 -3.51 -1.93 -13.13
C LYS A 49 -3.69 -0.87 -12.05
N GLU A 50 -4.52 -1.14 -11.05
CA GLU A 50 -4.69 -0.25 -9.90
C GLU A 50 -3.44 -0.21 -9.03
N TRP A 51 -2.72 -1.33 -8.91
CA TRP A 51 -1.43 -1.39 -8.23
C TRP A 51 -0.39 -0.50 -8.91
N GLU A 52 -0.21 -0.62 -10.22
CA GLU A 52 0.68 0.24 -11.01
C GLU A 52 0.32 1.72 -10.85
N ALA A 53 -0.98 2.04 -10.90
CA ALA A 53 -1.51 3.37 -10.65
C ALA A 53 -1.18 3.91 -9.25
N LEU A 54 -1.23 3.06 -8.22
CA LEU A 54 -0.87 3.43 -6.85
C LEU A 54 0.64 3.66 -6.73
N GLN A 55 1.46 2.79 -7.32
CA GLN A 55 2.91 2.94 -7.34
C GLN A 55 3.30 4.24 -8.07
N ALA A 56 2.80 4.48 -9.27
CA ALA A 56 3.09 5.70 -10.02
C ALA A 56 2.71 6.98 -9.25
N LYS A 57 1.70 6.93 -8.38
CA LYS A 57 1.26 8.09 -7.58
C LYS A 57 2.07 8.28 -6.30
N TYR A 58 2.37 7.20 -5.57
CA TYR A 58 2.92 7.28 -4.22
C TYR A 58 4.37 6.81 -4.09
N ASP A 59 4.86 6.05 -5.06
CA ASP A 59 6.22 5.51 -5.12
C ASP A 59 6.73 5.46 -6.58
N PRO A 60 6.78 6.60 -7.30
CA PRO A 60 7.15 6.62 -8.72
C PRO A 60 8.59 6.16 -8.98
N GLU A 61 9.47 6.26 -7.98
CA GLU A 61 10.86 5.83 -8.04
C GLU A 61 11.07 4.39 -7.52
N HIS A 62 10.00 3.71 -7.11
CA HIS A 62 10.01 2.36 -6.54
C HIS A 62 10.95 2.22 -5.32
N ILE A 63 11.11 3.28 -4.53
CA ILE A 63 11.96 3.30 -3.34
C ILE A 63 11.36 2.40 -2.27
N TYR A 64 10.06 2.56 -1.99
CA TYR A 64 9.38 1.78 -0.96
C TYR A 64 9.11 0.35 -1.43
N PHE A 65 8.77 0.16 -2.70
CA PHE A 65 8.60 -1.15 -3.28
C PHE A 65 9.86 -2.00 -3.13
N LYS A 66 11.04 -1.46 -3.47
CA LYS A 66 12.32 -2.16 -3.31
C LYS A 66 12.63 -2.44 -1.84
N LYS A 67 12.35 -1.47 -0.95
CA LYS A 67 12.56 -1.61 0.49
C LYS A 67 11.77 -2.79 1.08
N TYR A 68 10.51 -2.95 0.67
CA TYR A 68 9.62 -4.01 1.18
C TYR A 68 9.60 -5.27 0.30
N GLU A 69 10.37 -5.32 -0.79
CA GLU A 69 10.33 -6.45 -1.73
C GLU A 69 10.68 -7.77 -1.05
N ALA A 70 11.76 -7.79 -0.26
CA ALA A 70 12.21 -9.00 0.44
C ALA A 70 11.17 -9.50 1.44
N GLU A 71 10.58 -8.60 2.23
CA GLU A 71 9.53 -8.92 3.19
C GLU A 71 8.25 -9.38 2.48
N GLY A 72 7.86 -8.68 1.41
CA GLY A 72 6.71 -9.01 0.59
C GLY A 72 6.85 -10.38 -0.06
N LYS A 73 8.04 -10.77 -0.51
CA LYS A 73 8.34 -12.11 -1.03
C LYS A 73 8.26 -13.16 0.08
N ALA A 74 8.87 -12.91 1.23
CA ALA A 74 8.80 -13.82 2.38
C ALA A 74 7.36 -14.09 2.86
N LYS A 75 6.49 -13.06 2.77
CA LYS A 75 5.06 -13.15 3.13
C LYS A 75 4.14 -13.59 1.99
N GLY A 76 4.69 -13.83 0.78
CA GLY A 76 3.91 -14.23 -0.40
C GLY A 76 2.89 -13.16 -0.85
N ILE A 77 3.23 -11.88 -0.64
CA ILE A 77 2.50 -10.69 -1.11
C ILE A 77 2.98 -10.30 -2.52
N ILE A 78 4.29 -10.41 -2.75
CA ILE A 78 4.96 -10.14 -4.03
C ILE A 78 5.50 -11.46 -4.57
N ALA A 79 5.37 -11.68 -5.88
CA ALA A 79 5.88 -12.87 -6.58
C ALA A 79 7.35 -12.70 -6.99
#